data_AF-A0A2E0HTM3-F1
#
_entry.id   AF-A0A2E0HTM3-F1
#
_cell.length_a   1.000
_cell.length_b   1.000
_cell.length_c   1.000
_cell.angle_alpha   90.00
_cell.angle_beta   90.00
_cell.angle_gamma   90.00
#
_symmetry.space_group_name_H-M   'P 1'
#
loop_
_entity.id
_entity.type
_entity.pdbx_description
1 polymer ?
#
loop_
_entity_poly.entity_id
_entity_poly.type
_entity_poly.pdbx_seq_one_letter_code
_entity_poly.pdbx_strand_id
1 'polypeptide(L)'
;MKINMIIDGDYLSSKFAPLAVKLERDGHIAEILLTAKQTNFALEYNDPFKPILGLKDVLNASGFDIYQTIEILQDDDPVARLEFENEFNGITEKTFFPGDASPVEIIFANSEDPDNGNIMLLAEGGMEFEIAGFPSSPSETAESLRIIFNQK
;
A
#
# COMPACT_ATOMS: atom_id res chain seq x y z
N MET A 1 5.96 0.16 15.59
CA MET A 1 6.95 -0.31 14.58
C MET A 1 6.87 0.59 13.36
N LYS A 2 7.83 0.58 12.44
CA LYS A 2 7.83 1.46 11.26
C LYS A 2 7.89 0.64 9.97
N ILE A 3 7.05 0.95 9.00
CA ILE A 3 7.13 0.44 7.62
C ILE A 3 7.41 1.61 6.69
N ASN A 4 8.34 1.43 5.75
CA ASN A 4 8.50 2.33 4.62
C ASN A 4 7.50 1.91 3.54
N MET A 5 6.62 2.83 3.14
CA MET A 5 5.66 2.64 2.07
C MET A 5 6.07 3.55 0.92
N ILE A 6 6.50 2.96 -0.19
CA ILE A 6 6.82 3.66 -1.42
C ILE A 6 5.62 3.52 -2.34
N ILE A 7 5.10 4.65 -2.83
CA ILE A 7 3.92 4.69 -3.68
C ILE A 7 4.38 5.18 -5.05
N ASP A 8 4.32 4.27 -6.01
CA ASP A 8 4.69 4.54 -7.40
C ASP A 8 3.43 4.96 -8.16
N GLY A 9 3.53 6.02 -8.95
CA GLY A 9 2.39 6.47 -9.74
C GLY A 9 2.72 7.52 -10.78
N ASP A 10 1.73 7.83 -11.60
CA ASP A 10 1.81 8.90 -12.58
C ASP A 10 1.23 10.18 -12.00
N TYR A 11 1.79 11.33 -12.38
CA TYR A 11 1.23 12.65 -12.08
C TYR A 11 0.78 13.31 -13.36
N LEU A 12 -0.50 13.13 -13.71
CA LEU A 12 -1.05 13.60 -14.99
C LEU A 12 -2.28 14.47 -14.76
N SER A 13 -2.41 15.54 -15.54
CA SER A 13 -3.56 16.45 -15.46
C SER A 13 -3.79 16.97 -14.03
N SER A 14 -2.70 17.34 -13.34
CA SER A 14 -2.68 17.82 -11.96
C SER A 14 -3.24 16.83 -10.92
N LYS A 15 -3.21 15.53 -11.22
CA LYS A 15 -3.62 14.46 -10.31
C LYS A 15 -2.55 13.38 -10.21
N PHE A 16 -2.31 12.93 -8.98
CA PHE A 16 -1.51 11.73 -8.74
C PHE A 16 -2.37 10.48 -8.85
N ALA A 17 -1.92 9.50 -9.62
CA ALA A 17 -2.57 8.23 -9.84
C ALA A 17 -1.62 7.09 -9.40
N PRO A 18 -1.80 6.55 -8.18
CA PRO A 18 -1.06 5.39 -7.70
C PRO A 18 -1.23 4.18 -8.63
N LEU A 19 -0.13 3.53 -8.96
CA LEU A 19 -0.07 2.33 -9.80
C LEU A 19 0.47 1.12 -9.03
N ALA A 20 1.39 1.32 -8.11
CA ALA A 20 1.94 0.27 -7.27
C ALA A 20 2.31 0.80 -5.89
N VAL A 21 2.39 -0.12 -4.93
CA VAL A 21 2.87 0.16 -3.58
C VAL A 21 3.94 -0.86 -3.22
N LYS A 22 5.08 -0.40 -2.72
CA LYS A 22 6.11 -1.25 -2.13
C LYS A 22 6.12 -1.02 -0.63
N LEU A 23 5.98 -2.08 0.13
CA LEU A 23 6.22 -2.09 1.57
C LEU A 23 7.64 -2.58 1.80
N GLU A 24 8.41 -1.83 2.57
CA GLU A 24 9.78 -2.17 2.93
C GLU A 24 9.98 -2.10 4.44
N ARG A 25 10.60 -3.15 5.00
CA ARG A 25 11.03 -3.20 6.40
C ARG A 25 12.19 -4.17 6.58
N ASP A 26 13.22 -3.72 7.31
CA ASP A 26 14.44 -4.48 7.62
C ASP A 26 15.09 -5.15 6.39
N GLY A 27 15.09 -4.46 5.25
CA GLY A 27 15.68 -4.94 3.98
C GLY A 27 14.81 -5.93 3.18
N HIS A 28 13.60 -6.22 3.64
CA HIS A 28 12.62 -7.01 2.91
C HIS A 28 11.59 -6.11 2.22
N ILE A 29 11.21 -6.47 0.99
CA ILE A 29 10.29 -5.70 0.16
C ILE A 29 9.14 -6.61 -0.28
N ALA A 30 7.93 -6.07 -0.25
CA ALA A 30 6.75 -6.67 -0.88
C ALA A 30 6.10 -5.61 -1.77
N GLU A 31 5.89 -5.96 -3.04
CA GLU A 31 5.29 -5.07 -4.03
C GLU A 31 3.86 -5.52 -4.36
N ILE A 32 2.96 -4.55 -4.42
CA ILE A 32 1.54 -4.70 -4.68
C ILE A 32 1.22 -3.85 -5.90
N LEU A 33 0.69 -4.48 -6.97
CA LEU A 33 0.21 -3.75 -8.14
C LEU A 33 -1.25 -3.37 -7.94
N LEU A 34 -1.59 -2.12 -8.19
CA LEU A 34 -2.96 -1.64 -8.12
C LEU A 34 -3.69 -1.96 -9.42
N THR A 35 -4.91 -2.43 -9.30
CA THR A 35 -5.78 -2.64 -10.45
C THR A 35 -6.21 -1.29 -11.04
N ALA A 36 -6.57 -1.28 -12.33
CA ALA A 36 -7.13 -0.08 -12.95
C ALA A 36 -8.33 0.50 -12.18
N LYS A 37 -9.16 -0.38 -11.58
CA LYS A 37 -10.28 0.04 -10.72
C LYS A 37 -9.78 0.80 -9.48
N GLN A 38 -8.76 0.29 -8.80
CA GLN A 38 -8.17 0.94 -7.64
C GLN A 38 -7.53 2.27 -8.03
N THR A 39 -6.68 2.30 -9.07
CA THR A 39 -6.05 3.54 -9.58
C THR A 39 -7.09 4.61 -9.92
N ASN A 40 -8.21 4.23 -10.55
CA ASN A 40 -9.29 5.16 -10.91
C ASN A 40 -9.96 5.83 -9.69
N PHE A 41 -9.85 5.28 -8.48
CA PHE A 41 -10.35 5.95 -7.28
C PHE A 41 -9.65 7.30 -7.04
N ALA A 42 -8.39 7.49 -7.45
CA ALA A 42 -7.75 8.81 -7.37
C ALA A 42 -8.37 9.84 -8.33
N LEU A 43 -9.11 9.39 -9.36
CA LEU A 43 -9.85 10.27 -10.26
C LEU A 43 -11.25 10.60 -9.73
N GLU A 44 -11.89 9.63 -9.08
CA GLU A 44 -13.25 9.73 -8.53
C GLU A 44 -13.32 10.50 -7.22
N TYR A 45 -12.26 10.44 -6.40
CA TYR A 45 -12.19 11.08 -5.09
C TYR A 45 -11.16 12.21 -5.09
N ASN A 46 -11.34 13.17 -4.17
CA ASN A 46 -10.37 14.27 -3.98
C ASN A 46 -9.12 13.85 -3.19
N ASP A 47 -9.09 12.62 -2.68
CA ASP A 47 -7.95 12.07 -1.94
C ASP A 47 -7.08 11.25 -2.90
N PRO A 48 -5.83 11.68 -3.18
CA PRO A 48 -4.91 10.99 -4.08
C PRO A 48 -4.52 9.59 -3.59
N PHE A 49 -4.64 9.34 -2.28
CA PHE A 49 -4.31 8.06 -1.66
C PHE A 49 -5.54 7.17 -1.44
N LYS A 50 -6.71 7.57 -1.93
CA LYS A 50 -7.91 6.74 -1.89
C LYS A 50 -7.70 5.31 -2.43
N PRO A 51 -6.92 5.08 -3.52
CA PRO A 51 -6.63 3.74 -4.02
C PRO A 51 -6.00 2.79 -2.99
N ILE A 52 -5.28 3.34 -2.01
CA ILE A 52 -4.48 2.58 -1.02
C ILE A 52 -4.94 2.81 0.41
N LEU A 53 -6.03 3.56 0.63
CA LEU A 53 -6.49 3.92 1.96
C LEU A 53 -6.74 2.69 2.83
N GLY A 54 -7.38 1.64 2.28
CA GLY A 54 -7.60 0.39 3.02
C GLY A 54 -6.30 -0.30 3.45
N LEU A 55 -5.24 -0.23 2.63
CA LEU A 55 -3.92 -0.74 3.01
C LEU A 55 -3.34 0.07 4.17
N LYS A 56 -3.45 1.40 4.12
CA LYS A 56 -3.00 2.28 5.21
C LYS A 56 -3.77 2.00 6.50
N ASP A 57 -5.08 1.79 6.41
CA ASP A 57 -5.94 1.46 7.55
C ASP A 57 -5.56 0.11 8.18
N VAL A 58 -5.32 -0.93 7.37
CA VAL A 58 -4.83 -2.24 7.83
C VAL A 58 -3.50 -2.10 8.58
N LEU A 59 -2.54 -1.36 8.03
CA LEU A 59 -1.23 -1.15 8.65
C LEU A 59 -1.34 -0.35 9.95
N ASN A 60 -2.15 0.71 9.97
CA ASN A 60 -2.36 1.54 11.16
C ASN A 60 -3.03 0.75 12.29
N ALA A 61 -4.10 0.01 11.97
CA ALA A 61 -4.80 -0.88 12.90
C ALA A 61 -3.90 -1.97 13.48
N SER A 62 -2.87 -2.37 12.73
CA SER A 62 -1.86 -3.36 13.15
C SER A 62 -0.67 -2.75 13.91
N GLY A 63 -0.73 -1.45 14.25
CA GLY A 63 0.30 -0.79 15.07
C GLY A 63 1.55 -0.30 14.31
N PHE A 64 1.47 -0.18 12.98
CA PHE A 64 2.57 0.33 12.16
C PHE A 64 2.48 1.86 11.99
N ASP A 65 3.57 2.56 12.32
CA ASP A 65 3.85 3.88 11.75
C ASP A 65 4.21 3.70 10.27
N ILE A 66 3.65 4.52 9.40
CA ILE A 66 3.88 4.46 7.96
C ILE A 66 4.74 5.66 7.57
N TYR A 67 5.92 5.41 7.03
CA TYR A 67 6.70 6.45 6.37
C TYR A 67 6.47 6.38 4.88
N GLN A 68 5.84 7.42 4.34
CA GLN A 68 5.39 7.47 2.98
C GLN A 68 6.45 8.14 2.10
N THR A 69 6.81 7.46 1.01
CA THR A 69 7.65 7.98 -0.07
C THR A 69 6.84 7.96 -1.35
N ILE A 70 6.90 9.05 -2.13
CA ILE A 70 6.24 9.16 -3.44
C ILE A 70 7.31 9.01 -4.53
N GLU A 71 7.09 8.09 -5.46
CA GLU A 71 7.89 7.94 -6.68
C GLU A 71 7.02 8.22 -7.91
N ILE A 72 7.33 9.30 -8.63
CA ILE A 72 6.58 9.73 -9.80
C ILE A 72 7.25 9.18 -11.05
N LEU A 73 6.53 8.34 -11.80
CA LEU A 73 7.04 7.64 -12.97
C LEU A 73 6.91 8.48 -14.26
N GLN A 74 5.82 9.23 -14.37
CA GLN A 74 5.55 10.15 -15.48
C GLN A 74 4.91 11.43 -14.95
N ASP A 75 5.25 12.57 -15.53
CA ASP A 75 4.65 13.85 -15.23
C ASP A 75 4.40 14.72 -16.47
N ASP A 76 3.27 15.45 -16.47
CA ASP A 76 2.93 16.46 -17.49
C ASP A 76 2.96 17.90 -16.95
N ASP A 77 3.06 18.07 -15.62
CA ASP A 77 3.16 19.36 -14.93
C ASP A 77 4.19 19.30 -13.78
N PRO A 78 5.47 19.63 -14.07
CA PRO A 78 6.55 19.54 -13.08
C PRO A 78 6.38 20.48 -11.87
N VAL A 79 5.63 21.59 -12.01
CA VAL A 79 5.45 22.57 -10.93
C VAL A 79 4.40 22.04 -9.94
N ALA A 80 3.23 21.65 -10.43
CA ALA A 80 2.19 21.07 -9.59
C ALA A 80 2.66 19.73 -8.97
N ARG A 81 3.43 18.93 -9.73
CA ARG A 81 4.12 17.73 -9.22
C ARG A 81 5.01 18.03 -8.01
N LEU A 82 5.84 19.08 -8.09
CA LEU A 82 6.73 19.46 -6.99
C LEU A 82 5.96 19.92 -5.76
N GLU A 83 4.86 20.67 -5.94
CA GLU A 83 3.97 21.05 -4.83
C GLU A 83 3.37 19.82 -4.15
N PHE A 84 2.90 18.86 -4.93
CA PHE A 84 2.38 17.58 -4.43
C PHE A 84 3.43 16.79 -3.65
N GLU A 85 4.65 16.64 -4.18
CA GLU A 85 5.74 15.96 -3.49
C GLU A 85 6.10 16.67 -2.18
N ASN A 86 6.15 18.00 -2.16
CA ASN A 86 6.44 18.76 -0.94
C ASN A 86 5.37 18.57 0.15
N GLU A 87 4.12 18.32 -0.23
CA GLU A 87 3.03 18.07 0.70
C GLU A 87 3.03 16.63 1.25
N PHE A 88 3.31 15.63 0.40
CA PHE A 88 3.04 14.23 0.72
C PHE A 88 4.25 13.30 0.77
N ASN A 89 5.41 13.73 0.28
CA ASN A 89 6.61 12.89 0.25
C ASN A 89 7.43 13.02 1.55
N GLY A 90 7.95 11.90 2.06
CA GLY A 90 8.77 11.86 3.26
C GLY A 90 8.00 12.13 4.56
N ILE A 91 6.67 11.98 4.55
CA ILE A 91 5.83 12.16 5.74
C ILE A 91 5.75 10.86 6.55
N THR A 92 5.60 10.99 7.88
CA THR A 92 5.33 9.84 8.75
C THR A 92 3.93 9.96 9.33
N GLU A 93 3.08 8.99 9.03
CA GLU A 93 1.79 8.80 9.67
C GLU A 93 1.96 7.91 10.90
N LYS A 94 1.55 8.43 12.06
CA LYS A 94 1.65 7.71 13.33
C LYS A 94 0.46 6.78 13.52
N THR A 95 0.71 5.57 14.02
CA THR A 95 -0.37 4.67 14.44
C THR A 95 -1.15 5.26 15.62
N PHE A 96 -2.46 5.05 15.65
CA PHE A 96 -3.30 5.35 16.81
C PHE A 96 -3.21 4.29 17.91
N PHE A 97 -2.61 3.14 17.62
CA PHE A 97 -2.49 1.99 18.52
C PHE A 97 -1.00 1.72 18.84
N PRO A 98 -0.32 2.61 19.58
CA PRO A 98 1.07 2.38 19.96
C PRO A 98 1.14 1.21 20.96
N GLY A 99 1.70 0.07 20.53
CA GLY A 99 1.78 -1.14 21.34
C GLY A 99 2.33 -2.35 20.57
N ASP A 100 2.09 -3.55 21.08
CA ASP A 100 2.38 -4.81 20.37
C ASP A 100 1.54 -4.86 19.08
N ALA A 101 2.17 -5.26 17.97
CA ALA A 101 1.49 -5.36 16.68
C ALA A 101 0.33 -6.36 16.78
N SER A 102 -0.88 -5.93 16.43
CA SER A 102 -1.92 -6.90 16.07
C SER A 102 -1.55 -7.56 14.75
N PRO A 103 -1.73 -8.88 14.60
CA PRO A 103 -1.36 -9.57 13.38
C PRO A 103 -2.21 -9.10 12.20
N VAL A 104 -1.59 -8.95 11.04
CA VAL A 104 -2.29 -8.85 9.75
C VAL A 104 -2.53 -10.26 9.23
N GLU A 105 -3.79 -10.65 9.11
CA GLU A 105 -4.18 -11.90 8.48
C GLU A 105 -4.09 -11.77 6.95
N ILE A 106 -3.58 -12.82 6.30
CA ILE A 106 -3.43 -12.91 4.85
C ILE A 106 -4.23 -14.11 4.37
N ILE A 107 -5.34 -13.84 3.68
CA ILE A 107 -6.33 -14.84 3.27
C ILE A 107 -6.33 -14.94 1.74
N PHE A 108 -6.13 -16.15 1.21
CA PHE A 108 -6.30 -16.40 -0.22
C PHE A 108 -7.78 -16.57 -0.54
N ALA A 109 -8.26 -15.87 -1.57
CA ALA A 109 -9.65 -16.00 -2.04
C ALA A 109 -9.93 -17.42 -2.59
N ASN A 110 -8.90 -18.06 -3.15
CA ASN A 110 -8.93 -19.44 -3.61
C ASN A 110 -7.93 -20.27 -2.79
N SER A 111 -8.38 -20.95 -1.74
CA SER A 111 -7.51 -21.72 -0.86
C SER A 111 -7.04 -23.06 -1.47
N GLU A 112 -7.74 -23.57 -2.47
CA GLU A 112 -7.37 -24.82 -3.17
C GLU A 112 -6.26 -24.58 -4.21
N ASP A 113 -6.23 -23.38 -4.80
CA ASP A 113 -5.21 -22.93 -5.75
C ASP A 113 -4.82 -21.46 -5.46
N PRO A 114 -3.94 -21.23 -4.46
CA PRO A 114 -3.60 -19.89 -3.96
C PRO A 114 -3.06 -18.92 -5.00
N ASP A 115 -2.39 -19.42 -6.04
CA ASP A 115 -1.83 -18.59 -7.10
C ASP A 115 -2.87 -18.18 -8.16
N ASN A 116 -4.08 -18.73 -8.08
CA ASN A 116 -5.20 -18.44 -8.97
C ASN A 116 -6.34 -17.75 -8.20
N GLY A 117 -6.01 -16.63 -7.56
CA GLY A 117 -6.94 -15.83 -6.79
C GLY A 117 -6.32 -14.56 -6.23
N ASN A 118 -7.17 -13.73 -5.63
CA ASN A 118 -6.77 -12.52 -4.90
C ASN A 118 -6.31 -12.88 -3.48
N ILE A 119 -5.65 -11.91 -2.85
CA ILE A 119 -5.35 -11.94 -1.42
C ILE A 119 -6.18 -10.88 -0.73
N MET A 120 -6.79 -11.23 0.41
CA MET A 120 -7.34 -10.27 1.35
C MET A 120 -6.38 -10.09 2.52
N LEU A 121 -6.01 -8.84 2.79
CA LEU A 121 -5.39 -8.44 4.06
C LEU A 121 -6.49 -8.07 5.03
N LEU A 122 -6.44 -8.59 6.25
CA LEU A 122 -7.40 -8.29 7.30
C LEU A 122 -6.66 -7.95 8.59
N ALA A 123 -6.97 -6.78 9.15
CA ALA A 123 -6.50 -6.37 10.46
C ALA A 123 -7.61 -6.50 11.52
N GLU A 124 -7.20 -6.49 12.78
CA GLU A 124 -8.13 -6.39 13.90
C GLU A 124 -9.04 -5.16 13.76
N GLY A 125 -10.32 -5.31 14.09
CA GLY A 125 -11.32 -4.25 13.88
C GLY A 125 -11.99 -4.26 12.50
N GLY A 126 -11.65 -5.21 11.63
CA GLY A 126 -12.34 -5.44 10.35
C GLY A 126 -11.87 -4.55 9.21
N MET A 127 -10.71 -3.91 9.35
CA MET A 127 -10.08 -3.18 8.24
C MET A 127 -9.54 -4.18 7.24
N GLU A 128 -9.89 -3.99 5.97
CA GLU A 128 -9.55 -4.94 4.91
C GLU A 128 -8.97 -4.26 3.67
N PHE A 129 -8.10 -4.98 2.96
CA PHE A 129 -7.57 -4.54 1.68
C PHE A 129 -7.37 -5.73 0.75
N GLU A 130 -7.98 -5.68 -0.43
CA GLU A 130 -7.82 -6.69 -1.47
C GLU A 130 -6.61 -6.37 -2.37
N ILE A 131 -5.73 -7.36 -2.51
CA ILE A 131 -4.66 -7.38 -3.51
C ILE A 131 -5.09 -8.30 -4.64
N ALA A 132 -5.22 -7.73 -5.84
CA ALA A 132 -5.57 -8.45 -7.06
C ALA A 132 -4.51 -8.29 -8.16
N GLY A 133 -3.47 -7.48 -7.92
CA GLY A 133 -2.35 -7.27 -8.82
C GLY A 133 -1.03 -7.67 -8.16
N PHE A 134 -0.26 -8.51 -8.85
CA PHE A 134 0.96 -9.11 -8.32
C PHE A 134 2.09 -8.95 -9.34
N PRO A 135 3.33 -8.64 -8.92
CA PRO A 135 4.48 -8.61 -9.82
C PRO A 135 4.86 -10.01 -10.32
N SER A 136 4.65 -11.04 -9.50
CA SER A 136 4.95 -12.45 -9.83
C SER A 136 3.74 -13.36 -9.61
N SER A 137 3.41 -13.68 -8.35
CA SER A 137 2.25 -14.49 -7.98
C SER A 137 1.66 -14.08 -6.62
N PRO A 138 0.41 -14.48 -6.33
CA PRO A 138 -0.17 -14.33 -5.00
C PRO A 138 0.69 -14.96 -3.90
N SER A 139 1.17 -16.21 -4.08
CA SER A 139 1.91 -16.90 -3.01
C SER A 139 3.23 -16.21 -2.67
N GLU A 140 4.00 -15.78 -3.68
CA GLU A 140 5.27 -15.06 -3.46
C GLU A 140 5.05 -13.70 -2.79
N THR A 141 4.00 -12.99 -3.21
CA THR A 141 3.60 -11.72 -2.59
C THR A 141 3.18 -11.93 -1.13
N ALA A 142 2.38 -12.96 -0.85
CA ALA A 142 1.96 -13.34 0.50
C ALA A 142 3.15 -13.67 1.40
N GLU A 143 4.13 -14.43 0.91
CA GLU A 143 5.35 -14.75 1.67
C GLU A 143 6.13 -13.48 2.02
N SER A 144 6.33 -12.59 1.06
CA SER A 144 7.04 -11.31 1.27
C SER A 144 6.31 -10.44 2.32
N LEU A 145 4.98 -10.36 2.25
CA LEU A 145 4.16 -9.64 3.22
C LEU A 145 4.23 -10.29 4.62
N ARG A 146 4.19 -11.62 4.73
CA ARG A 146 4.38 -12.33 6.01
C ARG A 146 5.72 -12.00 6.64
N ILE A 147 6.78 -11.91 5.84
CA ILE A 147 8.10 -11.54 6.33
C ILE A 147 8.05 -10.13 6.91
N ILE A 148 7.49 -9.14 6.20
CA ILE A 148 7.40 -7.74 6.64
C ILE A 148 6.58 -7.59 7.93
N PHE A 149 5.41 -8.24 8.00
CA PHE A 149 4.48 -8.06 9.12
C PHE A 149 4.95 -8.75 10.41
N ASN A 150 5.71 -9.85 10.33
CA ASN A 150 6.11 -10.63 11.50
C ASN A 150 7.49 -10.28 12.08
N GLN A 151 8.16 -9.23 11.57
CA GLN A 151 9.44 -8.78 12.13
C GLN A 151 9.23 -8.14 13.51
N LYS A 152 10.11 -8.47 14.47
CA LYS A 152 10.08 -7.96 15.84
C LYS A 152 10.88 -6.67 15.98
#